data_AF-A0A9E2FJH3-F1
#
_entry.id   AF-A0A9E2FJH3-F1
#
_cell.length_a   1.000
_cell.length_b   1.000
_cell.length_c   1.000
_cell.angle_alpha   90.00
_cell.angle_beta   90.00
_cell.angle_gamma   90.00
#
_symmetry.space_group_name_H-M   'P 1'
#
loop_
_entity.id
_entity.type
_entity.pdbx_description
1 polymer ?
#
loop_
_entity_poly.entity_id
_entity_poly.type
_entity_poly.pdbx_seq_one_letter_code
_entity_poly.pdbx_strand_id
1 'polypeptide(L)'
;MKIHTVVVTTMTVFLTTVLLGTAWAEPVEQPSPRDREIGAARERYDQERAHAEQESEDLERGQFEAVQQEYLEQRRIEDELDRLQAELLELRRLRLDLRERELEARPVRSDPPDEEREREHQEVLDEFSRVERQIQRIELEIQARHMERQRLAERRELKQMTERFEYVANWREVAFDPRDAVMMATQAIVELHVMTGEPVDAIEPLERLLAEVKDVGSRTAVRFALKDIYLELGRLDQAQEQMIEVFLENSRAMQGFDLDCPSRHE
;
A
#
# COMPACT_ATOMS: atom_id res chain seq x y z
N MET A 1 3.74 91.90 11.90
CA MET A 1 2.83 91.39 12.96
C MET A 1 1.60 90.61 12.43
N LYS A 2 1.60 90.08 11.18
CA LYS A 2 0.46 89.29 10.62
C LYS A 2 0.71 87.78 10.50
N ILE A 3 1.97 87.32 10.64
CA ILE A 3 2.36 85.92 10.45
C ILE A 3 2.07 85.08 11.71
N HIS A 4 2.17 85.66 12.91
CA HIS A 4 1.86 84.94 14.15
C HIS A 4 0.37 84.59 14.30
N THR A 5 -0.53 85.37 13.72
CA THR A 5 -1.97 85.11 13.85
C THR A 5 -2.40 83.87 13.06
N VAL A 6 -1.82 83.66 11.87
CA VAL A 6 -2.20 82.53 10.98
C VAL A 6 -1.76 81.18 11.55
N VAL A 7 -0.56 81.10 12.15
CA VAL A 7 -0.03 79.85 12.74
C VAL A 7 -0.83 79.41 13.95
N VAL A 8 -1.32 80.35 14.76
CA VAL A 8 -2.14 80.03 15.93
C VAL A 8 -3.51 79.50 15.50
N THR A 9 -4.10 80.00 14.40
CA THR A 9 -5.43 79.55 13.95
C THR A 9 -5.39 78.14 13.34
N THR A 10 -4.36 77.79 12.58
CA THR A 10 -4.23 76.43 12.01
C THR A 10 -3.94 75.38 13.06
N MET A 11 -3.14 75.68 14.09
CA MET A 11 -2.95 74.75 15.21
C MET A 11 -4.24 74.50 16.00
N THR A 12 -5.10 75.51 16.16
CA THR A 12 -6.36 75.33 16.90
C THR A 12 -7.33 74.44 16.15
N VAL A 13 -7.45 74.60 14.83
CA VAL A 13 -8.33 73.76 14.01
C VAL A 13 -7.89 72.29 14.08
N PHE A 14 -6.59 72.01 13.94
CA PHE A 14 -6.07 70.64 14.00
C PHE A 14 -6.28 69.98 15.37
N LEU A 15 -6.09 70.74 16.47
CA LEU A 15 -6.35 70.24 17.81
C LEU A 15 -7.84 69.93 18.01
N THR A 16 -8.75 70.76 17.49
CA THR A 16 -10.19 70.51 17.58
C THR A 16 -10.64 69.32 16.75
N THR A 17 -10.06 69.05 15.57
CA THR A 17 -10.46 67.90 14.76
C THR A 17 -10.00 66.58 15.36
N VAL A 18 -8.80 66.52 15.96
CA VAL A 18 -8.32 65.33 16.68
C VAL A 18 -9.12 65.10 17.96
N LEU A 19 -9.50 66.17 18.68
CA LEU A 19 -10.33 66.08 19.88
C LEU A 19 -11.80 65.74 19.59
N LEU A 20 -12.38 66.17 18.46
CA LEU A 20 -13.73 65.76 18.07
C LEU A 20 -13.77 64.35 17.46
N GLY A 21 -12.71 63.92 16.78
CA GLY A 21 -12.62 62.59 16.18
C GLY A 21 -12.58 61.44 17.21
N THR A 22 -12.03 61.68 18.40
CA THR A 22 -12.01 60.69 19.49
C THR A 22 -13.25 60.76 20.39
N ALA A 23 -14.01 61.85 20.37
CA ALA A 23 -15.20 62.03 21.21
C ALA A 23 -16.42 61.21 20.75
N TRP A 24 -16.39 60.67 19.54
CA TRP A 24 -17.43 59.78 18.98
C TRP A 24 -16.87 58.39 18.65
N ALA A 25 -15.74 58.01 19.23
CA ALA A 25 -15.39 56.60 19.28
C ALA A 25 -16.41 55.95 20.21
N GLU A 26 -17.44 55.33 19.61
CA GLU A 26 -18.37 54.47 20.35
C GLU A 26 -17.53 53.54 21.23
N PRO A 27 -17.87 53.41 22.53
CA PRO A 27 -17.12 52.53 23.42
C PRO A 27 -17.12 51.15 22.78
N VAL A 28 -15.94 50.70 22.32
CA VAL A 28 -15.77 49.36 21.79
C VAL A 28 -16.17 48.42 22.93
N GLU A 29 -17.39 47.90 22.85
CA GLU A 29 -17.90 46.96 23.84
C GLU A 29 -16.92 45.80 23.90
N GLN A 30 -16.23 45.69 25.03
CA GLN A 30 -15.31 44.59 25.21
C GLN A 30 -16.14 43.31 25.15
N PRO A 31 -15.75 42.34 24.30
CA PRO A 31 -16.49 41.09 24.18
C PRO A 31 -16.61 40.46 25.56
N SER A 32 -17.81 39.96 25.87
CA SER A 32 -18.08 39.33 27.15
C SER A 32 -17.15 38.13 27.34
N PRO A 33 -16.88 37.68 28.58
CA PRO A 33 -16.06 36.49 28.82
C PRO A 33 -16.54 35.26 28.00
N ARG A 34 -17.86 35.12 27.84
CA ARG A 34 -18.49 34.07 27.04
C ARG A 34 -18.19 34.21 25.54
N ASP A 35 -18.20 35.42 25.01
CA ASP A 35 -17.87 35.67 23.59
C ASP A 35 -16.38 35.38 23.31
N ARG A 36 -15.50 35.66 24.28
CA ARG A 36 -14.08 35.29 24.19
C ARG A 36 -13.87 33.79 24.21
N GLU A 37 -14.60 33.07 25.07
CA GLU A 37 -14.55 31.60 25.12
C GLU A 37 -15.07 30.96 23.83
N ILE A 38 -16.17 31.47 23.28
CA ILE A 38 -16.72 31.01 21.99
C ILE A 38 -15.76 31.32 20.85
N GLY A 39 -15.16 32.52 20.82
CA GLY A 39 -14.13 32.89 19.85
C GLY A 39 -12.91 31.97 19.90
N ALA A 40 -12.37 31.74 21.10
CA ALA A 40 -11.23 30.85 21.30
C ALA A 40 -11.55 29.36 21.01
N ALA A 41 -12.79 28.93 21.18
CA ALA A 41 -13.23 27.59 20.78
C ALA A 41 -13.34 27.46 19.26
N ARG A 42 -13.85 28.50 18.58
CA ARG A 42 -13.93 28.53 17.12
C ARG A 42 -12.56 28.58 16.46
N GLU A 43 -11.64 29.40 16.99
CA GLU A 43 -10.25 29.43 16.51
C GLU A 43 -9.55 28.07 16.66
N ARG A 44 -9.77 27.37 17.79
CA ARG A 44 -9.25 26.01 17.98
C ARG A 44 -9.82 25.03 16.97
N TYR A 45 -11.14 25.06 16.77
CA TYR A 45 -11.79 24.20 15.77
C TYR A 45 -11.28 24.48 14.35
N ASP A 46 -11.13 25.75 13.96
CA ASP A 46 -10.64 26.12 12.63
C ASP A 46 -9.16 25.71 12.45
N GLN A 47 -8.35 25.77 13.51
CA GLN A 47 -6.96 25.28 13.50
C GLN A 47 -6.88 23.75 13.38
N GLU A 48 -7.67 23.02 14.18
CA GLU A 48 -7.75 21.56 14.12
C GLU A 48 -8.22 21.08 12.75
N ARG A 49 -9.23 21.75 12.18
CA ARG A 49 -9.72 21.47 10.84
C ARG A 49 -8.66 21.73 9.77
N ALA A 50 -7.97 22.87 9.82
CA ALA A 50 -6.90 23.19 8.87
C ALA A 50 -5.73 22.19 8.95
N HIS A 51 -5.39 21.74 10.16
CA HIS A 51 -4.38 20.69 10.36
C HIS A 51 -4.82 19.36 9.75
N ALA A 52 -6.06 18.93 9.99
CA ALA A 52 -6.59 17.69 9.42
C ALA A 52 -6.69 17.74 7.88
N GLU A 53 -7.08 18.88 7.30
CA GLU A 53 -7.09 19.09 5.85
C GLU A 53 -5.67 18.99 5.27
N GLN A 54 -4.67 19.60 5.93
CA GLN A 54 -3.28 19.51 5.49
C GLN A 54 -2.72 18.09 5.60
N GLU A 55 -2.97 17.37 6.69
CA GLU A 55 -2.56 15.97 6.84
C GLU A 55 -3.18 15.07 5.76
N SER A 56 -4.45 15.30 5.42
CA SER A 56 -5.12 14.59 4.32
C SER A 56 -4.45 14.87 2.97
N GLU A 57 -4.12 16.13 2.67
CA GLU A 57 -3.43 16.48 1.42
C GLU A 57 -2.03 15.87 1.34
N ASP A 58 -1.27 15.87 2.44
CA ASP A 58 0.07 15.30 2.48
C ASP A 58 0.03 13.76 2.32
N LEU A 59 -0.99 13.10 2.91
CA LEU A 59 -1.25 11.67 2.70
C LEU A 59 -1.61 11.36 1.24
N GLU A 60 -2.51 12.13 0.63
CA GLU A 60 -2.90 11.94 -0.78
C GLU A 60 -1.71 12.15 -1.73
N ARG A 61 -0.88 13.17 -1.47
CA ARG A 61 0.36 13.40 -2.24
C ARG A 61 1.32 12.24 -2.08
N GLY A 62 1.54 11.77 -0.86
CA GLY A 62 2.42 10.62 -0.60
C GLY A 62 1.95 9.34 -1.31
N GLN A 63 0.65 9.07 -1.29
CA GLN A 63 0.06 7.93 -2.02
C GLN A 63 0.22 8.07 -3.53
N PHE A 64 -0.01 9.27 -4.07
CA PHE A 64 0.16 9.55 -5.50
C PHE A 64 1.61 9.37 -5.94
N GLU A 65 2.57 9.90 -5.16
CA GLU A 65 4.00 9.75 -5.43
C GLU A 65 4.43 8.27 -5.42
N ALA A 66 3.92 7.48 -4.46
CA ALA A 66 4.20 6.05 -4.39
C ALA A 66 3.68 5.30 -5.64
N VAL A 67 2.45 5.60 -6.08
CA VAL A 67 1.87 5.00 -7.29
C VAL A 67 2.66 5.41 -8.54
N GLN A 68 3.11 6.66 -8.62
CA GLN A 68 3.95 7.13 -9.72
C GLN A 68 5.31 6.42 -9.73
N GLN A 69 5.96 6.27 -8.58
CA GLN A 69 7.23 5.57 -8.48
C GLN A 69 7.12 4.11 -8.93
N GLU A 70 6.07 3.41 -8.48
CA GLU A 70 5.79 2.03 -8.89
C GLU A 70 5.56 1.91 -10.40
N TYR A 71 4.79 2.84 -10.99
CA TYR A 71 4.60 2.90 -12.43
C TYR A 71 5.92 3.11 -13.20
N LEU A 72 6.76 4.03 -12.72
CA LEU A 72 8.07 4.31 -13.33
C LEU A 72 9.01 3.11 -13.21
N GLU A 73 8.99 2.38 -12.09
CA GLU A 73 9.76 1.15 -11.90
C GLU A 73 9.31 0.05 -12.87
N GLN A 74 8.00 -0.17 -12.99
CA GLN A 74 7.45 -1.11 -13.95
C GLN A 74 7.86 -0.73 -15.38
N ARG A 75 7.72 0.54 -15.75
CA ARG A 75 8.07 1.02 -17.08
C ARG A 75 9.56 0.83 -17.38
N ARG A 76 10.42 1.09 -16.40
CA ARG A 76 11.86 0.87 -16.52
C ARG A 76 12.18 -0.59 -16.81
N ILE A 77 11.55 -1.53 -16.11
CA ILE A 77 11.77 -2.98 -16.33
C ILE A 77 11.29 -3.39 -17.73
N GLU A 78 10.16 -2.85 -18.20
CA GLU A 78 9.66 -3.08 -19.56
C GLU A 78 10.64 -2.56 -20.61
N ASP A 79 11.12 -1.32 -20.47
CA ASP A 79 12.08 -0.73 -21.41
C ASP A 79 13.44 -1.49 -21.39
N GLU A 80 13.87 -1.99 -20.23
CA GLU A 80 15.07 -2.84 -20.11
C GLU A 80 14.88 -4.22 -20.78
N LEU A 81 13.71 -4.84 -20.64
CA LEU A 81 13.37 -6.09 -21.32
C LEU A 81 13.37 -5.92 -22.85
N ASP A 82 12.74 -4.85 -23.36
CA ASP A 82 12.70 -4.55 -24.79
C ASP A 82 14.12 -4.37 -25.35
N ARG A 83 14.98 -3.65 -24.62
CA ARG A 83 16.38 -3.46 -24.98
C ARG A 83 17.14 -4.80 -25.03
N LEU A 84 17.02 -5.63 -24.00
CA LEU A 84 17.71 -6.91 -23.92
C LEU A 84 17.24 -7.87 -25.02
N GLN A 85 15.94 -7.86 -25.35
CA GLN A 85 15.39 -8.65 -26.44
C GLN A 85 15.93 -8.22 -27.81
N ALA A 86 16.06 -6.90 -28.04
CA ALA A 86 16.69 -6.38 -29.25
C ALA A 86 18.16 -6.82 -29.36
N GLU A 87 18.94 -6.70 -28.28
CA GLU A 87 20.34 -7.14 -28.24
C GLU A 87 20.46 -8.66 -28.48
N LEU A 88 19.57 -9.46 -27.89
CA LEU A 88 19.53 -10.91 -28.11
C LEU A 88 19.25 -11.26 -29.58
N LEU A 89 18.35 -10.54 -30.25
CA LEU A 89 18.05 -10.73 -31.67
C LEU A 89 19.26 -10.40 -32.55
N GLU A 90 19.97 -9.31 -32.26
CA GLU A 90 21.20 -8.94 -32.96
C GLU A 90 22.29 -9.99 -32.79
N LEU A 91 22.52 -10.48 -31.57
CA LEU A 91 23.50 -11.55 -31.32
C LEU A 91 23.13 -12.86 -32.00
N ARG A 92 21.84 -13.22 -32.02
CA ARG A 92 21.38 -14.41 -32.75
C ARG A 92 21.59 -14.29 -34.25
N ARG A 93 21.40 -13.10 -34.82
CA ARG A 93 21.73 -12.82 -36.21
C ARG A 93 23.24 -12.97 -36.46
N LEU A 94 24.07 -12.35 -35.63
CA LEU A 94 25.52 -12.44 -35.72
C LEU A 94 26.00 -13.89 -35.62
N ARG A 95 25.41 -14.70 -34.74
CA ARG A 95 25.70 -16.13 -34.62
C ARG A 95 25.42 -16.90 -35.92
N LEU A 96 24.34 -16.57 -36.64
CA LEU A 96 24.02 -17.18 -37.92
C LEU A 96 25.05 -16.79 -38.99
N ASP A 97 25.42 -15.51 -39.05
CA ASP A 97 26.43 -15.01 -39.98
C ASP A 97 27.80 -15.67 -39.71
N LEU A 98 28.19 -15.82 -38.45
CA LEU A 98 29.42 -16.52 -38.06
C LEU A 98 29.37 -18.01 -38.40
N ARG A 99 28.20 -18.64 -38.29
CA ARG A 99 28.02 -20.04 -38.68
C ARG A 99 28.21 -20.23 -40.19
N GLU A 100 27.77 -19.28 -41.00
CA GLU A 100 28.03 -19.30 -42.45
C GLU A 100 29.53 -19.15 -42.75
N ARG A 101 30.21 -18.19 -42.11
CA ARG A 101 31.67 -18.03 -42.23
C ARG A 101 32.46 -19.25 -41.76
N GLU A 102 32.02 -19.91 -40.69
CA GLU A 102 32.65 -21.13 -40.18
C GLU A 102 32.62 -22.24 -41.25
N LEU A 103 31.49 -22.36 -41.98
CA LEU A 103 31.33 -23.33 -43.06
C LEU A 103 32.22 -23.00 -44.25
N GLU A 104 32.42 -21.72 -44.57
CA GLU A 104 33.30 -21.25 -45.65
C GLU A 104 34.78 -21.41 -45.32
N ALA A 105 35.18 -21.07 -44.09
CA ALA A 105 36.55 -21.16 -43.60
C ALA A 105 36.98 -22.60 -43.23
N ARG A 106 36.05 -23.56 -43.28
CA ARG A 106 36.32 -24.93 -42.86
C ARG A 106 37.47 -25.52 -43.68
N PRO A 107 38.56 -26.00 -43.04
CA PRO A 107 39.71 -26.51 -43.77
C PRO A 107 39.29 -27.72 -44.61
N VAL A 108 39.50 -27.62 -45.92
CA VAL A 108 39.40 -28.76 -46.84
C VAL A 108 40.66 -29.58 -46.65
N ARG A 109 40.55 -30.90 -46.56
CA ARG A 109 41.73 -31.78 -46.51
C ARG A 109 42.56 -31.60 -47.80
N SER A 110 43.57 -30.74 -47.72
CA SER A 110 44.66 -30.61 -48.68
C SER A 110 45.94 -31.15 -48.05
N ASP A 111 46.82 -31.70 -48.87
CA ASP A 111 48.15 -32.10 -48.46
C ASP A 111 49.16 -31.33 -49.33
N PRO A 112 49.88 -30.33 -48.78
CA PRO A 112 49.93 -29.93 -47.37
C PRO A 112 48.70 -29.12 -46.89
N PRO A 113 48.48 -29.02 -45.57
CA PRO A 113 47.43 -28.20 -44.98
C PRO A 113 47.68 -26.70 -45.23
N ASP A 114 46.59 -25.97 -45.40
CA ASP A 114 46.58 -24.52 -45.58
C ASP A 114 46.53 -23.83 -44.21
N GLU A 115 47.70 -23.46 -43.68
CA GLU A 115 47.85 -22.84 -42.35
C GLU A 115 47.06 -21.53 -42.19
N GLU A 116 46.84 -20.78 -43.29
CA GLU A 116 46.10 -19.53 -43.26
C GLU A 116 44.61 -19.80 -43.02
N ARG A 117 44.04 -20.77 -43.75
CA ARG A 117 42.66 -21.23 -43.52
C ARG A 117 42.43 -21.80 -42.12
N GLU A 118 43.40 -22.52 -41.57
CA GLU A 118 43.29 -23.04 -40.20
C GLU A 118 43.22 -21.91 -39.15
N ARG A 119 43.98 -20.82 -39.36
CA ARG A 119 43.91 -19.64 -38.49
C ARG A 119 42.57 -18.92 -38.63
N GLU A 120 42.11 -18.68 -39.86
CA GLU A 120 40.81 -18.06 -40.11
C GLU A 120 39.67 -18.87 -39.47
N HIS A 121 39.70 -20.20 -39.60
CA HIS A 121 38.72 -21.07 -38.98
C HIS A 121 38.74 -20.94 -37.45
N GLN A 122 39.93 -20.92 -36.83
CA GLN A 122 40.05 -20.76 -35.39
C GLN A 122 39.57 -19.40 -34.89
N GLU A 123 39.86 -18.31 -35.62
CA GLU A 123 39.37 -16.97 -35.29
C GLU A 123 37.83 -16.92 -35.31
N VAL A 124 37.19 -17.54 -36.31
CA VAL A 124 35.72 -17.64 -36.38
C VAL A 124 35.15 -18.46 -35.21
N LEU A 125 35.80 -19.56 -34.81
CA LEU A 125 35.36 -20.36 -33.66
C LEU A 125 35.47 -19.60 -32.33
N ASP A 126 36.52 -18.80 -32.17
CA ASP A 126 36.71 -17.95 -30.99
C ASP A 126 35.65 -16.85 -30.92
N GLU A 127 35.34 -16.21 -32.06
CA GLU A 127 34.27 -15.22 -32.16
C GLU A 127 32.90 -15.84 -31.89
N PHE A 128 32.63 -17.02 -32.46
CA PHE A 128 31.40 -17.77 -32.22
C PHE A 128 31.22 -18.09 -30.73
N SER A 129 32.27 -18.59 -30.07
CA SER A 129 32.27 -18.89 -28.63
C SER A 129 32.07 -17.64 -27.76
N ARG A 130 32.52 -16.47 -28.22
CA ARG A 130 32.27 -15.19 -27.55
C ARG A 130 30.80 -14.80 -27.67
N VAL A 131 30.22 -14.88 -28.87
CA VAL A 131 28.81 -14.56 -29.13
C VAL A 131 27.88 -15.50 -28.36
N GLU A 132 28.17 -16.80 -28.31
CA GLU A 132 27.35 -17.75 -27.53
C GLU A 132 27.33 -17.43 -26.04
N ARG A 133 28.48 -17.07 -25.46
CA ARG A 133 28.54 -16.62 -24.05
C ARG A 133 27.74 -15.34 -23.81
N GLN A 134 27.76 -14.40 -24.76
CA GLN A 134 26.95 -13.18 -24.65
C GLN A 134 25.45 -13.48 -24.74
N ILE A 135 25.03 -14.37 -25.65
CA ILE A 135 23.64 -14.84 -25.75
C ILE A 135 23.18 -15.43 -24.43
N GLN A 136 23.94 -16.38 -23.86
CA GLN A 136 23.59 -17.02 -22.59
C GLN A 136 23.45 -16.01 -21.44
N ARG A 137 24.37 -15.04 -21.38
CA ARG A 137 24.31 -13.97 -20.36
C ARG A 137 23.02 -13.15 -20.49
N ILE A 138 22.67 -12.72 -21.70
CA ILE A 138 21.47 -11.91 -21.94
C ILE A 138 20.20 -12.71 -21.67
N GLU A 139 20.16 -13.99 -22.04
CA GLU A 139 19.01 -14.86 -21.73
C GLU A 139 18.76 -14.99 -20.22
N LEU A 140 19.82 -15.12 -19.42
CA LEU A 140 19.72 -15.09 -17.95
C LEU A 140 19.24 -13.73 -17.42
N GLU A 141 19.71 -12.64 -18.01
CA GLU A 141 19.28 -11.29 -17.60
C GLU A 141 17.80 -11.05 -17.90
N ILE A 142 17.32 -11.46 -19.07
CA ILE A 142 15.89 -11.42 -19.44
C ILE A 142 15.06 -12.23 -18.45
N GLN A 143 15.49 -13.44 -18.07
CA GLN A 143 14.81 -14.25 -17.07
C GLN A 143 14.74 -13.53 -15.71
N ALA A 144 15.85 -12.92 -15.26
CA ALA A 144 15.87 -12.17 -14.01
C ALA A 144 14.89 -11.00 -14.02
N ARG A 145 14.79 -10.25 -15.14
CA ARG A 145 13.85 -9.14 -15.30
C ARG A 145 12.39 -9.60 -15.36
N HIS A 146 12.11 -10.77 -15.94
CA HIS A 146 10.77 -11.35 -15.87
C HIS A 146 10.37 -11.70 -14.44
N MET A 147 11.28 -12.29 -13.65
CA MET A 147 11.02 -12.58 -12.23
C MET A 147 10.81 -11.29 -11.41
N GLU A 148 11.57 -10.24 -11.69
CA GLU A 148 11.41 -8.93 -11.05
C GLU A 148 10.05 -8.30 -11.37
N ARG A 149 9.63 -8.33 -12.64
CA ARG A 149 8.29 -7.90 -13.06
C ARG A 149 7.18 -8.69 -12.36
N GLN A 150 7.33 -10.01 -12.22
CA GLN A 150 6.36 -10.85 -11.52
C GLN A 150 6.26 -10.46 -10.04
N ARG A 151 7.39 -10.28 -9.36
CA ARG A 151 7.41 -9.85 -7.95
C ARG A 151 6.74 -8.49 -7.74
N LEU A 152 6.92 -7.55 -8.66
CA LEU A 152 6.23 -6.26 -8.60
C LEU A 152 4.71 -6.40 -8.78
N ALA A 153 4.28 -7.24 -9.72
CA ALA A 153 2.86 -7.53 -9.91
C ALA A 153 2.23 -8.17 -8.67
N GLU A 154 2.90 -9.16 -8.07
CA GLU A 154 2.48 -9.80 -6.82
C GLU A 154 2.39 -8.78 -5.67
N ARG A 155 3.40 -7.92 -5.50
CA ARG A 155 3.36 -6.85 -4.49
C ARG A 155 2.18 -5.91 -4.69
N ARG A 156 1.86 -5.56 -5.93
CA ARG A 156 0.73 -4.69 -6.26
C ARG A 156 -0.60 -5.35 -5.94
N GLU A 157 -0.77 -6.63 -6.29
CA GLU A 157 -1.96 -7.41 -5.97
C GLU A 157 -2.15 -7.52 -4.46
N LEU A 158 -1.08 -7.85 -3.73
CA LEU A 158 -1.10 -7.89 -2.26
C LEU A 158 -1.48 -6.54 -1.67
N LYS A 159 -0.90 -5.43 -2.15
CA LYS A 159 -1.24 -4.09 -1.69
C LYS A 159 -2.71 -3.74 -1.92
N GLN A 160 -3.23 -3.98 -3.13
CA GLN A 160 -4.65 -3.76 -3.44
C GLN A 160 -5.56 -4.63 -2.58
N MET A 161 -5.13 -5.86 -2.29
CA MET A 161 -5.88 -6.79 -1.46
C MET A 161 -5.90 -6.32 0.00
N THR A 162 -4.76 -5.88 0.55
CA THR A 162 -4.67 -5.26 1.88
C THR A 162 -5.55 -4.01 1.98
N GLU A 163 -5.49 -3.10 1.01
CA GLU A 163 -6.35 -1.91 0.96
C GLU A 163 -7.84 -2.27 0.93
N ARG A 164 -8.22 -3.29 0.16
CA ARG A 164 -9.59 -3.82 0.16
C ARG A 164 -9.97 -4.43 1.49
N PHE A 165 -9.06 -5.10 2.18
CA PHE A 165 -9.33 -5.68 3.49
C PHE A 165 -9.40 -4.63 4.60
N GLU A 166 -8.59 -3.57 4.55
CA GLU A 166 -8.76 -2.40 5.42
C GLU A 166 -10.11 -1.72 5.16
N TYR A 167 -10.50 -1.59 3.90
CA TYR A 167 -11.82 -1.06 3.53
C TYR A 167 -12.96 -1.95 4.06
N VAL A 168 -12.86 -3.28 3.94
CA VAL A 168 -13.82 -4.25 4.52
C VAL A 168 -13.80 -4.24 6.05
N ALA A 169 -12.64 -4.09 6.70
CA ALA A 169 -12.56 -3.97 8.16
C ALA A 169 -13.28 -2.70 8.65
N ASN A 170 -13.20 -1.61 7.87
CA ASN A 170 -13.94 -0.36 8.12
C ASN A 170 -15.44 -0.48 7.82
N TRP A 171 -15.90 -1.53 7.11
CA TRP A 171 -17.34 -1.78 6.90
C TRP A 171 -18.08 -2.27 8.13
N ARG A 172 -17.41 -2.49 9.26
CA ARG A 172 -18.06 -2.76 10.55
C ARG A 172 -19.13 -1.73 10.92
N GLU A 173 -19.00 -0.48 10.43
CA GLU A 173 -19.99 0.58 10.64
C GLU A 173 -21.11 0.64 9.59
N VAL A 174 -20.97 -0.07 8.46
CA VAL A 174 -21.88 0.00 7.29
C VAL A 174 -22.66 -1.31 7.08
N ALA A 175 -22.15 -2.45 7.57
CA ALA A 175 -22.86 -3.72 7.51
C ALA A 175 -24.14 -3.65 8.36
N PHE A 176 -25.28 -3.95 7.74
CA PHE A 176 -26.58 -3.96 8.41
C PHE A 176 -26.68 -5.02 9.52
N ASP A 177 -25.86 -6.08 9.44
CA ASP A 177 -25.71 -7.12 10.49
C ASP A 177 -24.23 -7.22 10.94
N PRO A 178 -23.94 -6.98 12.23
CA PRO A 178 -22.61 -7.17 12.82
C PRO A 178 -22.01 -8.56 12.59
N ARG A 179 -22.83 -9.60 12.42
CA ARG A 179 -22.35 -10.97 12.16
C ARG A 179 -21.72 -11.10 10.79
N ASP A 180 -22.37 -10.53 9.77
CA ASP A 180 -21.87 -10.55 8.39
C ASP A 180 -20.55 -9.77 8.29
N ALA A 181 -20.42 -8.66 9.01
CA ALA A 181 -19.17 -7.90 9.10
C ALA A 181 -18.02 -8.73 9.67
N VAL A 182 -18.28 -9.47 10.76
CA VAL A 182 -17.25 -10.33 11.38
C VAL A 182 -16.89 -11.49 10.46
N MET A 183 -17.86 -12.10 9.78
CA MET A 183 -17.58 -13.16 8.80
C MET A 183 -16.71 -12.66 7.64
N MET A 184 -17.05 -11.50 7.08
CA MET A 184 -16.25 -10.88 6.01
C MET A 184 -14.84 -10.51 6.49
N ALA A 185 -14.71 -9.90 7.67
CA ALA A 185 -13.41 -9.56 8.24
C ALA A 185 -12.56 -10.81 8.57
N THR A 186 -13.18 -11.87 9.06
CA THR A 186 -12.51 -13.15 9.35
C THR A 186 -11.98 -13.78 8.07
N GLN A 187 -12.82 -13.87 7.04
CA GLN A 187 -12.43 -14.42 5.74
C GLN A 187 -11.32 -13.58 5.09
N ALA A 188 -11.44 -12.26 5.18
CA ALA A 188 -10.45 -11.31 4.70
C ALA A 188 -9.06 -11.52 5.33
N ILE A 189 -9.00 -11.61 6.66
CA ILE A 189 -7.75 -11.81 7.39
C ILE A 189 -7.10 -13.14 7.01
N VAL A 190 -7.90 -14.21 6.89
CA VAL A 190 -7.40 -15.54 6.51
C VAL A 190 -6.88 -15.52 5.07
N GLU A 191 -7.67 -15.01 4.12
CA GLU A 191 -7.28 -14.95 2.70
C GLU A 191 -5.99 -14.14 2.52
N LEU A 192 -5.85 -12.99 3.19
CA LEU A 192 -4.64 -12.17 3.13
C LEU A 192 -3.39 -12.98 3.48
N HIS A 193 -3.40 -13.64 4.63
CA HIS A 193 -2.19 -14.26 5.19
C HIS A 193 -1.91 -15.66 4.63
N VAL A 194 -2.95 -16.38 4.20
CA VAL A 194 -2.77 -17.64 3.46
C VAL A 194 -2.20 -17.35 2.07
N MET A 195 -2.66 -16.29 1.39
CA MET A 195 -2.14 -15.91 0.07
C MET A 195 -0.71 -15.34 0.12
N THR A 196 -0.32 -14.66 1.19
CA THR A 196 1.07 -14.22 1.39
C THR A 196 2.01 -15.36 1.80
N GLY A 197 1.47 -16.55 2.10
CA GLY A 197 2.25 -17.69 2.58
C GLY A 197 2.71 -17.55 4.04
N GLU A 198 2.14 -16.62 4.78
CA GLU A 198 2.49 -16.28 6.17
C GLU A 198 1.28 -16.47 7.11
N PRO A 199 0.71 -17.68 7.22
CA PRO A 199 -0.51 -17.91 8.01
C PRO A 199 -0.35 -17.62 9.51
N VAL A 200 0.90 -17.55 10.03
CA VAL A 200 1.19 -17.14 11.42
C VAL A 200 0.69 -15.71 11.70
N ASP A 201 0.81 -14.82 10.72
CA ASP A 201 0.57 -13.40 10.93
C ASP A 201 -0.94 -13.07 10.98
N ALA A 202 -1.81 -14.00 10.53
CA ALA A 202 -3.25 -13.92 10.74
C ALA A 202 -3.69 -14.18 12.19
N ILE A 203 -2.84 -14.78 13.04
CA ILE A 203 -3.22 -15.16 14.41
C ILE A 203 -3.56 -13.92 15.25
N GLU A 204 -2.66 -12.94 15.31
CA GLU A 204 -2.84 -11.77 16.18
C GLU A 204 -4.10 -10.95 15.80
N PRO A 205 -4.36 -10.63 14.51
CA PRO A 205 -5.59 -9.95 14.11
C PRO A 205 -6.86 -10.75 14.44
N LEU A 206 -6.86 -12.07 14.26
CA LEU A 206 -8.00 -12.92 14.60
C LEU A 206 -8.22 -13.00 16.11
N GLU A 207 -7.17 -13.08 16.92
CA GLU A 207 -7.29 -13.06 18.38
C GLU A 207 -7.81 -11.72 18.90
N ARG A 208 -7.38 -10.60 18.29
CA ARG A 208 -7.93 -9.28 18.57
C ARG A 208 -9.41 -9.19 18.21
N LEU A 209 -9.79 -9.68 17.02
CA LEU A 209 -11.18 -9.75 16.59
C LEU A 209 -12.02 -10.61 17.55
N LEU A 210 -11.49 -11.76 17.99
CA LEU A 210 -12.16 -12.64 18.95
C LEU A 210 -12.39 -11.95 20.31
N ALA A 211 -11.48 -11.08 20.76
CA ALA A 211 -11.62 -10.33 22.00
C ALA A 211 -12.72 -9.26 21.92
N GLU A 212 -12.94 -8.68 20.74
CA GLU A 212 -13.91 -7.60 20.53
C GLU A 212 -15.34 -8.10 20.29
N VAL A 213 -15.47 -9.29 19.71
CA VAL A 213 -16.76 -9.86 19.32
C VAL A 213 -17.45 -10.52 20.53
N LYS A 214 -18.68 -10.07 20.79
CA LYS A 214 -19.51 -10.55 21.93
C LYS A 214 -20.50 -11.64 21.55
N ASP A 215 -20.92 -11.68 20.29
CA ASP A 215 -21.88 -12.64 19.77
C ASP A 215 -21.24 -14.05 19.62
N VAL A 216 -21.93 -15.07 20.11
CA VAL A 216 -21.48 -16.47 20.08
C VAL A 216 -21.25 -16.98 18.66
N GLY A 217 -22.11 -16.59 17.70
CA GLY A 217 -21.99 -17.04 16.31
C GLY A 217 -20.73 -16.51 15.64
N SER A 218 -20.48 -15.22 15.79
CA SER A 218 -19.32 -14.52 15.26
C SER A 218 -18.02 -14.96 15.94
N ARG A 219 -18.02 -15.17 17.26
CA ARG A 219 -16.88 -15.76 17.98
C ARG A 219 -16.57 -17.16 17.49
N THR A 220 -17.60 -17.97 17.24
CA THR A 220 -17.45 -19.32 16.68
C THR A 220 -16.78 -19.28 15.30
N ALA A 221 -17.18 -18.35 14.42
CA ALA A 221 -16.57 -18.18 13.11
C ALA A 221 -15.07 -17.84 13.22
N VAL A 222 -14.70 -16.88 14.09
CA VAL A 222 -13.30 -16.50 14.32
C VAL A 222 -12.49 -17.67 14.90
N ARG A 223 -13.06 -18.43 15.84
CA ARG A 223 -12.39 -19.62 16.42
C ARG A 223 -12.17 -20.72 15.40
N PHE A 224 -13.09 -20.92 14.45
CA PHE A 224 -12.88 -21.86 13.35
C PHE A 224 -11.72 -21.42 12.45
N ALA A 225 -11.64 -20.14 12.10
CA ALA A 225 -10.53 -19.59 11.33
C ALA A 225 -9.18 -19.77 12.06
N LEU A 226 -9.11 -19.45 13.35
CA LEU A 226 -7.91 -19.71 14.18
C LEU A 226 -7.54 -21.19 14.21
N LYS A 227 -8.52 -22.09 14.36
CA LYS A 227 -8.30 -23.54 14.32
C LYS A 227 -7.70 -23.98 12.97
N ASP A 228 -8.22 -23.50 11.85
CA ASP A 228 -7.71 -23.85 10.52
C ASP A 228 -6.25 -23.41 10.34
N ILE A 229 -5.92 -22.18 10.76
CA ILE A 229 -4.53 -21.68 10.75
C ILE A 229 -3.63 -22.52 11.67
N TYR A 230 -4.07 -22.84 12.89
CA TYR A 230 -3.28 -23.66 13.80
C TYR A 230 -3.02 -25.08 13.26
N LEU A 231 -3.99 -25.68 12.55
CA LEU A 231 -3.79 -26.96 11.87
C LEU A 231 -2.76 -26.87 10.75
N GLU A 232 -2.82 -25.82 9.93
CA GLU A 232 -1.86 -25.58 8.84
C GLU A 232 -0.42 -25.43 9.37
N LEU A 233 -0.27 -24.78 10.52
CA LEU A 233 1.01 -24.62 11.21
C LEU A 233 1.46 -25.85 12.01
N GLY A 234 0.69 -26.93 12.02
CA GLY A 234 0.98 -28.15 12.79
C GLY A 234 0.83 -27.99 14.32
N ARG A 235 0.17 -26.92 14.80
CA ARG A 235 -0.04 -26.62 16.22
C ARG A 235 -1.33 -27.26 16.74
N LEU A 236 -1.33 -28.58 16.80
CA LEU A 236 -2.52 -29.40 17.09
C LEU A 236 -3.18 -29.07 18.45
N ASP A 237 -2.38 -28.81 19.49
CA ASP A 237 -2.90 -28.52 20.82
C ASP A 237 -3.72 -27.21 20.84
N GLN A 238 -3.25 -26.18 20.14
CA GLN A 238 -3.95 -24.89 20.04
C GLN A 238 -5.21 -25.01 19.18
N ALA A 239 -5.15 -25.77 18.08
CA ALA A 239 -6.33 -26.07 17.26
C ALA A 239 -7.41 -26.81 18.08
N GLN A 240 -7.00 -27.78 18.90
CA GLN A 240 -7.90 -28.51 19.79
C GLN A 240 -8.52 -27.59 20.86
N GLU A 241 -7.73 -26.69 21.44
CA GLU A 241 -8.22 -25.71 22.41
C GLU A 241 -9.33 -24.82 21.83
N GLN A 242 -9.14 -24.31 20.61
CA GLN A 242 -10.19 -23.51 19.94
C GLN A 242 -11.49 -24.30 19.76
N MET A 243 -11.40 -25.58 19.42
CA MET A 243 -12.58 -26.44 19.27
C MET A 243 -13.29 -26.74 20.60
N ILE A 244 -12.53 -26.93 21.68
CA ILE A 244 -13.08 -27.10 23.03
C ILE A 244 -13.85 -25.85 23.44
N GLU A 245 -13.27 -24.67 23.21
CA GLU A 245 -13.92 -23.39 23.53
C GLU A 245 -15.22 -23.18 22.73
N VAL A 246 -15.24 -23.51 21.44
CA VAL A 246 -16.47 -23.50 20.62
C VAL A 246 -17.55 -24.40 21.23
N PHE A 247 -17.19 -25.61 21.65
CA PHE A 247 -18.14 -26.53 22.27
C PHE A 247 -18.69 -25.99 23.60
N LEU A 248 -17.82 -25.45 24.46
CA LEU A 248 -18.21 -24.90 25.76
C LEU A 248 -19.09 -23.65 25.61
N GLU A 249 -18.72 -22.71 24.75
CA GLU A 249 -19.49 -21.48 24.51
C GLU A 249 -20.89 -21.80 23.95
N ASN A 250 -21.00 -22.70 22.96
CA ASN A 250 -22.30 -23.10 22.41
C ASN A 250 -23.15 -23.89 23.40
N SER A 251 -22.54 -24.77 24.21
CA SER A 251 -23.26 -25.50 25.26
C SER A 251 -23.85 -24.56 26.31
N ARG A 252 -23.11 -23.52 26.72
CA ARG A 252 -23.60 -22.48 27.64
C ARG A 252 -24.73 -21.66 27.01
N ALA A 253 -24.59 -21.29 25.73
CA ALA A 253 -25.62 -20.54 25.02
C ALA A 253 -26.94 -21.34 24.90
N MET A 254 -26.85 -22.65 24.67
CA MET A 254 -28.02 -23.55 24.65
C MET A 254 -28.67 -23.71 26.03
N GLN A 255 -27.87 -23.79 27.11
CA GLN A 255 -28.40 -23.91 28.48
C GLN A 255 -29.07 -22.62 28.96
N GLY A 256 -28.69 -21.47 28.43
CA GLY A 256 -29.38 -20.19 28.69
C GLY A 256 -30.72 -20.03 27.95
N PHE A 257 -31.10 -20.99 27.08
CA PHE A 257 -32.31 -20.93 26.25
C PHE A 257 -33.52 -21.70 26.83
N ASP A 258 -33.38 -22.36 27.98
CA ASP A 258 -34.44 -23.05 28.75
C ASP A 258 -34.49 -22.39 30.15
N LEU A 259 -35.50 -21.62 30.58
CA LEU A 259 -36.86 -22.03 30.95
C LEU A 259 -37.78 -20.79 31.11
N ASP A 260 -38.30 -20.24 30.03
CA ASP A 260 -39.56 -19.45 30.06
C ASP A 260 -40.54 -20.10 29.07
N CYS A 261 -40.76 -21.40 29.24
CA CYS A 261 -41.92 -22.06 28.67
C CYS A 261 -43.14 -21.59 29.48
N PRO A 262 -44.06 -20.77 28.92
CA PRO A 262 -45.31 -20.50 29.60
C PRO A 262 -46.03 -21.84 29.76
N SER A 263 -46.16 -22.28 31.01
CA SER A 263 -46.94 -23.46 31.35
C SER A 263 -48.32 -23.28 30.73
N ARG A 264 -48.64 -24.16 29.77
CA ARG A 264 -49.98 -24.27 29.20
C ARG A 264 -50.93 -24.51 30.36
N HIS A 265 -51.82 -23.54 30.58
CA HIS A 265 -53.01 -23.71 31.40
C HIS A 265 -53.84 -24.87 30.83
N GLU A 266 -53.96 -25.94 31.61
CA GLU A 266 -55.12 -26.82 31.64
C GLU A 266 -55.77 -26.73 33.02
#